data_AF-A0AAV6BZ71-F1
#
_entry.id   AF-A0AAV6BZ71-F1
#
_cell.length_a   1.000
_cell.length_b   1.000
_cell.length_c   1.000
_cell.angle_alpha   90.00
_cell.angle_beta   90.00
_cell.angle_gamma   90.00
#
_symmetry.space_group_name_H-M   'P 1'
#
loop_
_entity.id
_entity.type
_entity.pdbx_description
1 polymer ?
#
loop_
_entity_poly.entity_id
_entity_poly.type
_entity_poly.pdbx_seq_one_letter_code
_entity_poly.pdbx_strand_id
1 'polypeptide(L)'
;MRFHVFVLRIFLCLALCTLASAIVPEAERSQAGAPAALHTATLWDLKPSLKFDTLCLLNALTGDPYYLRYYRAEYDRFSPQLTPAERDAFLSLKRILKDEAGGIISAQLSLYFSLAEDESLSEMIRTARDSSEMRAALLKTQYWSPGGWGAYERARPHLETALKALQRLQFESYWEKEARPRILKRIEELRPTLAKYNIVPSIERKLGGALASDHITVYLLLYSEPHGIRITGARFLTHVSYPFGIVLHNAIHEMMHPPYDAKDPAVSAAIDRLAAEPLIKDKVEHHDASF
;
A
#
# COMPACT_ATOMS: atom_id res chain seq x y z
N MET A 1 15.31 -14.38 -20.93
CA MET A 1 14.76 -13.41 -21.90
C MET A 1 13.24 -13.33 -21.75
N ARG A 2 12.73 -12.69 -20.69
CA ARG A 2 11.30 -12.29 -20.49
C ARG A 2 11.25 -11.25 -19.35
N PHE A 3 11.39 -9.96 -19.66
CA PHE A 3 11.33 -8.87 -18.67
C PHE A 3 10.72 -7.58 -19.27
N HIS A 4 9.62 -7.72 -20.03
CA HIS A 4 8.98 -6.59 -20.71
C HIS A 4 7.47 -6.44 -20.45
N VAL A 5 6.95 -6.88 -19.29
CA VAL A 5 5.50 -6.71 -19.01
C VAL A 5 5.19 -6.24 -17.58
N PHE A 6 6.04 -5.38 -16.99
CA PHE A 6 5.81 -4.88 -15.63
C PHE A 6 5.36 -3.41 -15.54
N VAL A 7 5.23 -2.68 -16.66
CA VAL A 7 5.12 -1.20 -16.64
C VAL A 7 3.78 -0.66 -17.17
N LEU A 8 2.73 -1.48 -17.28
CA LEU A 8 1.43 -1.01 -17.78
C LEU A 8 0.22 -1.63 -17.07
N ARG A 9 0.28 -1.82 -15.74
CA ARG A 9 -0.70 -2.68 -15.04
C ARG A 9 -1.35 -2.11 -13.77
N ILE A 10 -1.09 -0.86 -13.38
CA ILE A 10 -1.75 -0.22 -12.21
C ILE A 10 -2.46 1.06 -12.64
N PHE A 11 -3.44 0.98 -13.55
CA PHE A 11 -4.14 2.20 -14.01
C PHE A 11 -5.67 2.15 -14.14
N LEU A 12 -6.37 1.06 -13.84
CA LEU A 12 -7.84 1.08 -13.98
C LEU A 12 -8.53 0.18 -12.96
N CYS A 13 -8.97 0.76 -11.83
CA CYS A 13 -9.98 0.11 -10.98
C CYS A 13 -10.80 1.07 -10.08
N LEU A 14 -10.97 2.35 -10.46
CA LEU A 14 -11.91 3.23 -9.77
C LEU A 14 -12.69 4.12 -10.75
N ALA A 15 -13.70 3.53 -11.37
CA ALA A 15 -14.80 4.28 -11.97
C ALA A 15 -16.04 3.37 -12.03
N LEU A 16 -17.10 3.75 -11.31
CA LEU A 16 -18.55 3.47 -11.53
C LEU A 16 -19.31 3.85 -10.23
N CYS A 17 -19.80 5.10 -10.13
CA CYS A 17 -21.23 5.52 -10.21
C CYS A 17 -21.95 5.57 -8.84
N THR A 18 -22.72 6.58 -8.41
CA THR A 18 -23.47 7.69 -9.06
C THR A 18 -23.85 8.83 -8.09
N LEU A 19 -23.83 10.06 -8.63
CA LEU A 19 -24.81 11.18 -8.54
C LEU A 19 -25.55 11.52 -7.23
N ALA A 20 -25.22 12.69 -6.66
CA ALA A 20 -26.20 13.67 -6.24
C ALA A 20 -25.61 15.08 -6.46
N SER A 21 -26.27 15.85 -7.32
CA SER A 21 -25.92 17.22 -7.68
C SER A 21 -26.24 18.15 -6.51
N ALA A 22 -25.24 18.90 -6.02
CA ALA A 22 -25.47 20.07 -5.19
C ALA A 22 -24.63 21.22 -5.75
N ILE A 23 -25.32 22.28 -6.15
CA ILE A 23 -24.76 23.56 -6.55
C ILE A 23 -24.01 24.12 -5.34
N VAL A 24 -22.67 24.07 -5.36
CA VAL A 24 -21.86 24.72 -4.32
C VAL A 24 -21.72 26.19 -4.69
N PRO A 25 -22.09 27.13 -3.79
CA PRO A 25 -21.97 28.55 -4.05
C PRO A 25 -20.49 28.95 -4.22
N GLU A 26 -20.26 29.88 -5.14
CA GLU A 26 -18.96 30.40 -5.61
C GLU A 26 -18.11 31.10 -4.52
N ALA A 27 -18.57 31.11 -3.26
CA ALA A 27 -17.97 31.80 -2.13
C ALA A 27 -16.86 31.01 -1.40
N GLU A 28 -16.66 29.71 -1.70
CA GLU A 28 -15.58 28.91 -1.07
C GLU A 28 -14.27 28.87 -1.88
N ARG A 29 -14.18 29.56 -3.02
CA ARG A 29 -12.94 29.66 -3.81
C ARG A 29 -11.83 30.52 -3.19
N SER A 30 -12.06 31.18 -2.05
CA SER A 30 -11.17 32.21 -1.51
C SER A 30 -10.36 31.84 -0.27
N GLN A 31 -10.02 30.55 -0.08
CA GLN A 31 -8.99 30.11 0.88
C GLN A 31 -7.91 29.21 0.24
N ALA A 32 -7.64 29.37 -1.05
CA ALA A 32 -6.43 28.83 -1.63
C ALA A 32 -5.24 29.66 -1.10
N GLY A 33 -4.60 29.17 -0.03
CA GLY A 33 -3.32 29.71 0.42
C GLY A 33 -2.31 29.77 -0.74
N ALA A 34 -1.33 30.66 -0.63
CA ALA A 34 -0.25 30.75 -1.63
C ALA A 34 0.30 29.33 -1.93
N PRO A 35 0.56 29.00 -3.21
CA PRO A 35 1.06 27.68 -3.58
C PRO A 35 2.33 27.39 -2.79
N ALA A 36 2.39 26.21 -2.18
CA ALA A 36 3.54 25.79 -1.41
C ALA A 36 4.82 25.89 -2.27
N ALA A 37 5.89 26.39 -1.67
CA ALA A 37 7.17 26.52 -2.35
C ALA A 37 7.69 25.13 -2.77
N LEU A 38 8.28 25.04 -3.97
CA LEU A 38 8.90 23.81 -4.43
C LEU A 38 10.12 23.47 -3.55
N HIS A 39 10.32 22.18 -3.31
CA HIS A 39 11.45 21.70 -2.55
C HIS A 39 12.73 21.72 -3.40
N THR A 40 13.89 21.77 -2.73
CA THR A 40 15.21 21.82 -3.38
C THR A 40 16.02 20.53 -3.19
N ALA A 41 15.57 19.66 -2.29
CA ALA A 41 16.26 18.44 -1.91
C ALA A 41 15.30 17.25 -1.88
N THR A 42 15.89 16.06 -1.74
CA THR A 42 15.19 14.82 -1.42
C THR A 42 15.88 14.22 -0.22
N LEU A 43 15.12 14.02 0.85
CA LEU A 43 15.61 13.47 2.11
C LEU A 43 15.13 12.02 2.21
N TRP A 44 16.07 11.09 2.09
CA TRP A 44 15.76 9.66 2.09
C TRP A 44 15.79 9.09 3.50
N ASP A 45 14.67 8.52 3.95
CA ASP A 45 14.58 7.71 5.16
C ASP A 45 14.37 6.25 4.77
N LEU A 46 15.28 5.35 5.16
CA LEU A 46 15.18 3.93 4.90
C LEU A 46 15.08 3.19 6.24
N LYS A 47 14.02 2.41 6.42
CA LYS A 47 13.82 1.66 7.66
C LYS A 47 13.12 0.31 7.48
N PRO A 48 13.41 -0.68 8.35
CA PRO A 48 12.59 -1.88 8.43
C PRO A 48 11.23 -1.56 9.06
N SER A 49 10.25 -2.45 8.95
CA SER A 49 9.01 -2.35 9.72
C SER A 49 8.39 -3.72 9.98
N LEU A 50 8.36 -4.12 11.26
CA LEU A 50 7.61 -5.29 11.72
C LEU A 50 6.13 -5.21 11.33
N LYS A 51 5.51 -4.03 11.52
CA LYS A 51 4.11 -3.78 11.19
C LYS A 51 3.80 -4.13 9.75
N PHE A 52 4.55 -3.57 8.80
CA PHE A 52 4.26 -3.81 7.39
C PHE A 52 4.66 -5.21 6.92
N ASP A 53 5.74 -5.79 7.45
CA ASP A 53 6.06 -7.20 7.17
C ASP A 53 4.98 -8.15 7.69
N THR A 54 4.44 -7.88 8.88
CA THR A 54 3.31 -8.63 9.47
C THR A 54 2.12 -8.60 8.52
N LEU A 55 1.69 -7.40 8.10
CA LEU A 55 0.54 -7.22 7.22
C LEU A 55 0.75 -7.85 5.84
N CYS A 56 1.98 -7.82 5.32
CA CYS A 56 2.30 -8.45 4.05
C CYS A 56 2.31 -9.99 4.14
N LEU A 57 2.83 -10.55 5.24
CA LEU A 57 2.84 -11.99 5.47
C LEU A 57 1.43 -12.60 5.52
N LEU A 58 0.41 -11.83 5.95
CA LEU A 58 -0.97 -12.30 6.00
C LEU A 58 -1.44 -12.88 4.65
N ASN A 59 -1.02 -12.29 3.53
CA ASN A 59 -1.32 -12.79 2.18
C ASN A 59 -0.94 -14.27 2.05
N ALA A 60 0.30 -14.62 2.40
CA ALA A 60 0.82 -15.98 2.29
C ALA A 60 0.09 -16.92 3.25
N LEU A 61 -0.16 -16.48 4.49
CA LEU A 61 -0.82 -17.30 5.52
C LEU A 61 -2.30 -17.59 5.24
N THR A 62 -2.92 -16.89 4.30
CA THR A 62 -4.24 -17.27 3.78
C THR A 62 -4.21 -18.56 2.94
N GLY A 63 -3.03 -19.02 2.53
CA GLY A 63 -2.85 -20.18 1.65
C GLY A 63 -3.13 -19.87 0.17
N ASP A 64 -3.24 -18.60 -0.20
CA ASP A 64 -3.46 -18.19 -1.60
C ASP A 64 -2.30 -18.65 -2.51
N PRO A 65 -2.56 -19.51 -3.52
CA PRO A 65 -1.53 -20.04 -4.41
C PRO A 65 -0.69 -18.96 -5.11
N TYR A 66 -1.26 -17.77 -5.33
CA TYR A 66 -0.54 -16.65 -5.92
C TYR A 66 0.70 -16.27 -5.10
N TYR A 67 0.53 -16.16 -3.77
CA TYR A 67 1.56 -15.75 -2.83
C TYR A 67 2.45 -16.90 -2.37
N LEU A 68 1.94 -18.13 -2.38
CA LEU A 68 2.77 -19.31 -2.04
C LEU A 68 3.93 -19.52 -3.02
N ARG A 69 3.89 -18.94 -4.23
CA ARG A 69 5.04 -18.95 -5.15
C ARG A 69 6.25 -18.18 -4.62
N TYR A 70 6.02 -17.21 -3.74
CA TYR A 70 7.06 -16.38 -3.11
C TYR A 70 7.37 -16.84 -1.69
N TYR A 71 6.35 -17.24 -0.94
CA TYR A 71 6.43 -17.44 0.52
C TYR A 71 6.01 -18.83 0.98
N ARG A 72 6.32 -19.87 0.19
CA ARG A 72 6.01 -21.25 0.55
C ARG A 72 6.66 -21.65 1.88
N ALA A 73 7.92 -21.27 2.08
CA ALA A 73 8.69 -21.66 3.26
C ALA A 73 8.08 -21.07 4.54
N GLU A 74 7.62 -19.83 4.51
CA GLU A 74 6.95 -19.16 5.61
C GLU A 74 5.58 -19.79 5.88
N TYR A 75 4.81 -20.09 4.82
CA TYR A 75 3.54 -20.78 4.96
C TYR A 75 3.72 -22.15 5.65
N ASP A 76 4.65 -22.98 5.16
CA ASP A 76 4.92 -24.30 5.71
C ASP A 76 5.45 -24.25 7.15
N ARG A 77 6.11 -23.14 7.52
CA ARG A 77 6.57 -22.91 8.90
C ARG A 77 5.41 -22.61 9.84
N PHE A 78 4.54 -21.67 9.50
CA PHE A 78 3.54 -21.14 10.43
C PHE A 78 2.18 -21.84 10.32
N SER A 79 1.72 -22.14 9.11
CA SER A 79 0.38 -22.70 8.87
C SER A 79 0.08 -24.00 9.64
N PRO A 80 1.01 -24.97 9.76
CA PRO A 80 0.76 -26.19 10.54
C PRO A 80 0.54 -25.95 12.03
N GLN A 81 0.99 -24.81 12.57
CA GLN A 81 0.88 -24.47 13.99
C GLN A 81 -0.39 -23.67 14.32
N LEU A 82 -1.20 -23.33 13.31
CA LEU A 82 -2.47 -22.64 13.49
C LEU A 82 -3.54 -23.61 14.01
N THR A 83 -4.27 -23.15 15.02
CA THR A 83 -5.52 -23.80 15.44
C THR A 83 -6.59 -23.65 14.34
N PRO A 84 -7.67 -24.45 14.38
CA PRO A 84 -8.78 -24.30 13.43
C PRO A 84 -9.36 -22.89 13.39
N ALA A 85 -9.61 -22.27 14.54
CA ALA A 85 -10.19 -20.93 14.62
C ALA A 85 -9.27 -19.84 14.02
N GLU A 86 -7.95 -19.96 14.23
CA GLU A 86 -6.99 -19.03 13.63
C GLU A 86 -6.91 -19.22 12.12
N ARG A 87 -6.90 -20.46 11.63
CA ARG A 87 -6.93 -20.77 10.20
C ARG A 87 -8.17 -20.17 9.53
N ASP A 88 -9.34 -20.32 10.15
CA ASP A 88 -10.59 -19.74 9.67
C ASP A 88 -10.53 -18.20 9.62
N ALA A 89 -9.79 -17.58 10.54
CA ALA A 89 -9.57 -16.13 10.50
C ALA A 89 -8.76 -15.70 9.28
N PHE A 90 -7.65 -16.38 8.94
CA PHE A 90 -6.87 -16.10 7.73
C PHE A 90 -7.70 -16.32 6.45
N LEU A 91 -8.50 -17.38 6.39
CA LEU A 91 -9.40 -17.63 5.26
C LEU A 91 -10.48 -16.54 5.14
N SER A 92 -11.02 -16.08 6.27
CA SER A 92 -12.02 -14.99 6.28
C SER A 92 -11.42 -13.66 5.84
N LEU A 93 -10.16 -13.36 6.19
CA LEU A 93 -9.46 -12.18 5.69
C LEU A 93 -9.37 -12.18 4.16
N LYS A 94 -8.96 -13.31 3.57
CA LYS A 94 -8.92 -13.46 2.10
C LYS A 94 -10.31 -13.29 1.49
N ARG A 95 -11.31 -13.99 2.01
CA ARG A 95 -12.67 -13.90 1.50
C ARG A 95 -13.17 -12.46 1.48
N ILE A 96 -13.05 -11.74 2.60
CA ILE A 96 -13.64 -10.40 2.75
C ILE A 96 -12.85 -9.34 1.98
N LEU A 97 -11.52 -9.32 2.13
CA LEU A 97 -10.70 -8.22 1.60
C LEU A 97 -10.27 -8.46 0.14
N LYS A 98 -10.10 -9.71 -0.26
CA LYS A 98 -9.69 -10.07 -1.62
C LYS A 98 -10.86 -10.53 -2.47
N ASP A 99 -11.50 -11.63 -2.07
CA ASP A 99 -12.45 -12.31 -2.97
C ASP A 99 -13.75 -11.51 -3.14
N GLU A 100 -14.26 -10.88 -2.08
CA GLU A 100 -15.48 -10.06 -2.11
C GLU A 100 -15.23 -8.60 -2.48
N ALA A 101 -14.17 -7.99 -1.92
CA ALA A 101 -13.88 -6.57 -2.11
C ALA A 101 -12.93 -6.28 -3.29
N GLY A 102 -12.36 -7.32 -3.93
CA GLY A 102 -11.43 -7.18 -5.05
C GLY A 102 -10.07 -6.57 -4.69
N GLY A 103 -9.72 -6.52 -3.40
CA GLY A 103 -8.50 -5.87 -2.92
C GLY A 103 -7.31 -6.81 -2.74
N ILE A 104 -6.15 -6.23 -2.46
CA ILE A 104 -4.98 -6.94 -1.95
C ILE A 104 -4.92 -6.74 -0.44
N ILE A 105 -4.95 -7.83 0.34
CA ILE A 105 -5.00 -7.78 1.81
C ILE A 105 -3.88 -6.89 2.36
N SER A 106 -2.63 -7.14 1.93
CA SER A 106 -1.49 -6.36 2.40
C SER A 106 -1.56 -4.89 2.02
N ALA A 107 -1.99 -4.57 0.80
CA ALA A 107 -2.05 -3.19 0.32
C ALA A 107 -3.09 -2.38 1.11
N GLN A 108 -4.31 -2.91 1.25
CA GLN A 108 -5.38 -2.24 1.98
C GLN A 108 -5.01 -2.08 3.47
N LEU A 109 -4.55 -3.15 4.11
CA LEU A 109 -4.21 -3.08 5.54
C LEU A 109 -3.00 -2.18 5.79
N SER A 110 -1.96 -2.24 4.95
CA SER A 110 -0.79 -1.37 5.13
C SER A 110 -1.14 0.09 4.92
N LEU A 111 -2.03 0.41 3.98
CA LEU A 111 -2.54 1.77 3.80
C LEU A 111 -3.24 2.26 5.07
N TYR A 112 -4.10 1.44 5.68
CA TYR A 112 -4.87 1.86 6.86
C TYR A 112 -3.96 1.96 8.09
N PHE A 113 -3.16 0.92 8.37
CA PHE A 113 -2.21 0.91 9.49
C PHE A 113 -1.04 1.89 9.32
N SER A 114 -0.87 2.51 8.16
CA SER A 114 0.06 3.65 8.01
C SER A 114 -0.40 4.92 8.72
N LEU A 115 -1.67 4.97 9.12
CA LEU A 115 -2.28 6.06 9.89
C LEU A 115 -2.28 5.79 11.41
N ALA A 116 -1.82 4.60 11.82
CA ALA A 116 -1.62 4.24 13.20
C ALA A 116 -0.11 4.17 13.49
N GLU A 117 0.31 4.62 14.67
CA GLU A 117 1.72 4.66 15.09
C GLU A 117 2.18 3.34 15.74
N ASP A 118 1.57 2.21 15.37
CA ASP A 118 1.93 0.90 15.94
C ASP A 118 3.35 0.48 15.51
N GLU A 119 4.13 -0.05 16.46
CA GLU A 119 5.48 -0.60 16.22
C GLU A 119 5.58 -2.09 16.59
N SER A 120 4.63 -2.61 17.37
CA SER A 120 4.58 -4.00 17.84
C SER A 120 3.28 -4.73 17.49
N LEU A 121 3.28 -6.07 17.57
CA LEU A 121 2.05 -6.86 17.37
C LEU A 121 0.96 -6.51 18.40
N SER A 122 1.36 -6.23 19.65
CA SER A 122 0.43 -5.85 20.72
C SER A 122 -0.33 -4.57 20.41
N GLU A 123 0.35 -3.57 19.84
CA GLU A 123 -0.26 -2.31 19.44
C GLU A 123 -1.17 -2.49 18.22
N MET A 124 -0.74 -3.28 17.23
CA MET A 124 -1.58 -3.61 16.08
C MET A 124 -2.87 -4.34 16.50
N ILE A 125 -2.80 -5.24 17.49
CA ILE A 125 -3.96 -5.91 18.06
C ILE A 125 -4.90 -4.90 18.74
N ARG A 126 -4.35 -3.92 19.46
CA ARG A 126 -5.14 -2.84 20.08
C ARG A 126 -5.83 -2.00 19.01
N THR A 127 -5.13 -1.61 17.94
CA THR A 127 -5.68 -0.84 16.81
C THR A 127 -6.74 -1.64 16.04
N ALA A 128 -6.57 -2.96 15.89
CA ALA A 128 -7.60 -3.82 15.32
C ALA A 128 -8.84 -3.92 16.22
N ARG A 129 -8.68 -3.84 17.55
CA ARG A 129 -9.83 -3.85 18.48
C ARG A 129 -10.58 -2.52 18.50
N ASP A 130 -9.86 -1.40 18.45
CA ASP A 130 -10.39 -0.05 18.37
C ASP A 130 -9.68 0.74 17.26
N SER A 131 -10.37 0.92 16.14
CA SER A 131 -9.85 1.59 14.96
C SER A 131 -10.38 3.01 14.79
N SER A 132 -10.95 3.60 15.84
CA SER A 132 -11.61 4.92 15.77
C SER A 132 -10.67 6.04 15.34
N GLU A 133 -9.46 6.09 15.89
CA GLU A 133 -8.42 7.07 15.51
C GLU A 133 -7.96 6.86 14.07
N MET A 134 -7.67 5.61 13.69
CA MET A 134 -7.29 5.25 12.32
C MET A 134 -8.38 5.65 11.32
N ARG A 135 -9.66 5.46 11.67
CA ARG A 135 -10.80 5.89 10.85
C ARG A 135 -10.85 7.42 10.71
N ALA A 136 -10.72 8.13 11.82
CA ALA A 136 -10.74 9.59 11.85
C ALA A 136 -9.60 10.19 11.02
N ALA A 137 -8.43 9.55 11.01
CA ALA A 137 -7.32 9.92 10.16
C ALA A 137 -7.59 9.57 8.68
N LEU A 138 -8.12 8.39 8.39
CA LEU A 138 -8.40 7.94 7.02
C LEU A 138 -9.40 8.85 6.30
N LEU A 139 -10.42 9.32 7.01
CA LEU A 139 -11.43 10.28 6.53
C LEU A 139 -10.82 11.58 5.98
N LYS A 140 -9.62 11.96 6.41
CA LYS A 140 -8.92 13.17 5.97
C LYS A 140 -8.04 12.92 4.74
N THR A 141 -7.99 11.69 4.24
CA THR A 141 -7.16 11.29 3.10
C THR A 141 -8.01 11.04 1.86
N GLN A 142 -7.38 11.14 0.69
CA GLN A 142 -7.98 10.75 -0.58
C GLN A 142 -8.32 9.25 -0.69
N TYR A 143 -7.82 8.43 0.24
CA TYR A 143 -8.01 6.98 0.24
C TYR A 143 -9.29 6.53 0.96
N TRP A 144 -10.03 7.46 1.56
CA TRP A 144 -11.30 7.15 2.19
C TRP A 144 -12.31 6.66 1.15
N SER A 145 -12.93 5.51 1.43
CA SER A 145 -14.15 5.08 0.76
C SER A 145 -15.07 4.35 1.74
N PRO A 146 -16.39 4.57 1.70
CA PRO A 146 -17.33 3.83 2.54
C PRO A 146 -17.25 2.32 2.32
N GLY A 147 -17.07 1.88 1.07
CA GLY A 147 -16.95 0.46 0.72
C GLY A 147 -15.68 -0.18 1.26
N GLY A 148 -14.52 0.46 1.05
CA GLY A 148 -13.24 -0.04 1.57
C GLY A 148 -13.20 -0.10 3.09
N TRP A 149 -13.70 0.94 3.77
CA TRP A 149 -13.83 0.93 5.23
C TRP A 149 -14.80 -0.13 5.72
N GLY A 150 -15.95 -0.29 5.05
CA GLY A 150 -16.92 -1.33 5.38
C GLY A 150 -16.37 -2.75 5.22
N ALA A 151 -15.52 -3.00 4.22
CA ALA A 151 -14.83 -4.28 4.07
C ALA A 151 -13.82 -4.51 5.21
N TYR A 152 -13.05 -3.48 5.58
CA TYR A 152 -12.15 -3.54 6.73
C TYR A 152 -12.90 -3.85 8.03
N GLU A 153 -14.00 -3.16 8.33
CA GLU A 153 -14.80 -3.38 9.54
C GLU A 153 -15.31 -4.82 9.65
N ARG A 154 -15.74 -5.44 8.53
CA ARG A 154 -16.12 -6.86 8.52
C ARG A 154 -14.93 -7.79 8.75
N ALA A 155 -13.77 -7.45 8.20
CA ALA A 155 -12.54 -8.25 8.33
C ALA A 155 -11.86 -8.07 9.71
N ARG A 156 -12.12 -6.96 10.41
CA ARG A 156 -11.42 -6.52 11.61
C ARG A 156 -11.37 -7.55 12.75
N PRO A 157 -12.46 -8.27 13.11
CA PRO A 157 -12.39 -9.32 14.13
C PRO A 157 -11.48 -10.49 13.71
N HIS A 158 -11.45 -10.83 12.42
CA HIS A 158 -10.56 -11.86 11.89
C HIS A 158 -9.10 -11.39 11.85
N LEU A 159 -8.88 -10.10 11.58
CA LEU A 159 -7.56 -9.49 11.67
C LEU A 159 -7.02 -9.54 13.10
N GLU A 160 -7.83 -9.20 14.10
CA GLU A 160 -7.43 -9.32 15.52
C GLU A 160 -7.01 -10.77 15.85
N THR A 161 -7.79 -11.76 15.42
CA THR A 161 -7.46 -13.18 15.62
C THR A 161 -6.17 -13.59 14.91
N ALA A 162 -5.96 -13.17 13.66
CA ALA A 162 -4.75 -13.45 12.90
C ALA A 162 -3.49 -12.83 13.57
N LEU A 163 -3.59 -11.59 14.05
CA LEU A 163 -2.49 -10.93 14.75
C LEU A 163 -2.17 -11.61 16.10
N LYS A 164 -3.19 -12.04 16.85
CA LYS A 164 -3.01 -12.84 18.07
C LYS A 164 -2.35 -14.19 17.78
N ALA A 165 -2.70 -14.84 16.67
CA ALA A 165 -2.04 -16.06 16.24
C ALA A 165 -0.54 -15.83 15.99
N LEU A 166 -0.19 -14.75 15.27
CA LEU A 166 1.21 -14.37 15.04
C LEU A 166 1.95 -14.05 16.34
N GLN A 167 1.29 -13.39 17.30
CA GLN A 167 1.85 -13.14 18.62
C GLN A 167 2.12 -14.46 19.37
N ARG A 168 1.16 -15.39 19.38
CA ARG A 168 1.31 -16.72 20.00
C ARG A 168 2.42 -17.53 19.36
N LEU A 169 2.57 -17.43 18.04
CA LEU A 169 3.64 -18.08 17.26
C LEU A 169 4.98 -17.34 17.36
N GLN A 170 5.08 -16.29 18.19
CA GLN A 170 6.29 -15.51 18.41
C GLN A 170 6.87 -14.92 17.11
N PHE A 171 6.01 -14.52 16.18
CA PHE A 171 6.42 -13.98 14.89
C PHE A 171 7.34 -12.76 15.03
N GLU A 172 7.07 -11.87 15.98
CA GLU A 172 7.91 -10.70 16.26
C GLU A 172 9.35 -11.09 16.63
N SER A 173 9.53 -12.08 17.51
CA SER A 173 10.86 -12.61 17.85
C SER A 173 11.53 -13.30 16.66
N TYR A 174 10.76 -13.99 15.82
CA TYR A 174 11.28 -14.56 14.57
C TYR A 174 11.72 -13.46 13.59
N TRP A 175 10.91 -12.42 13.42
CA TRP A 175 11.20 -11.29 12.53
C TRP A 175 12.48 -10.56 12.95
N GLU A 176 12.65 -10.29 14.25
CA GLU A 176 13.86 -9.67 14.80
C GLU A 176 15.12 -10.49 14.53
N LYS A 177 15.03 -11.82 14.58
CA LYS A 177 16.18 -12.72 14.38
C LYS A 177 16.50 -12.96 12.90
N GLU A 178 15.48 -13.07 12.06
CA GLU A 178 15.61 -13.65 10.71
C GLU A 178 15.41 -12.61 9.62
N ALA A 179 14.40 -11.76 9.74
CA ALA A 179 14.05 -10.78 8.72
C ALA A 179 14.84 -9.48 8.91
N ARG A 180 14.83 -8.92 10.12
CA ARG A 180 15.40 -7.60 10.42
C ARG A 180 16.89 -7.49 10.05
N PRO A 181 17.78 -8.45 10.35
CA PRO A 181 19.19 -8.33 9.99
C PRO A 181 19.41 -8.27 8.48
N ARG A 182 18.62 -9.03 7.70
CA ARG A 182 18.66 -9.01 6.23
C ARG A 182 18.20 -7.68 5.68
N ILE A 183 17.11 -7.13 6.25
CA ILE A 183 16.58 -5.81 5.88
C ILE A 183 17.59 -4.71 6.19
N LEU A 184 18.14 -4.68 7.41
CA LEU A 184 19.12 -3.68 7.82
C LEU A 184 20.38 -3.72 6.95
N LYS A 185 20.89 -4.92 6.65
CA LYS A 185 22.00 -5.09 5.71
C LYS A 185 21.68 -4.45 4.36
N ARG A 186 20.49 -4.72 3.82
CA ARG A 186 20.07 -4.16 2.53
C ARG A 186 19.91 -2.63 2.56
N ILE A 187 19.42 -2.08 3.67
CA ILE A 187 19.33 -0.63 3.87
C ILE A 187 20.71 0.00 3.77
N GLU A 188 21.71 -0.55 4.45
CA GLU A 188 23.08 -0.02 4.41
C GLU A 188 23.72 -0.11 3.03
N GLU A 189 23.38 -1.12 2.23
CA GLU A 189 23.81 -1.21 0.82
C GLU A 189 23.16 -0.13 -0.08
N LEU A 190 21.88 0.16 0.13
CA LEU A 190 21.11 1.08 -0.72
C LEU A 190 21.33 2.55 -0.37
N ARG A 191 21.50 2.86 0.92
CA ARG A 191 21.54 4.24 1.46
C ARG A 191 22.54 5.14 0.73
N PRO A 192 23.82 4.75 0.50
CA PRO A 192 24.79 5.62 -0.18
C PRO A 192 24.44 5.89 -1.64
N THR A 193 23.73 4.96 -2.29
CA THR A 193 23.34 5.11 -3.70
C THR A 193 22.11 5.98 -3.82
N LEU A 194 21.07 5.75 -3.01
CA LEU A 194 19.85 6.58 -3.01
C LEU A 194 20.14 8.04 -2.69
N ALA A 195 21.04 8.31 -1.74
CA ALA A 195 21.42 9.68 -1.36
C ALA A 195 21.95 10.54 -2.52
N LYS A 196 22.38 9.93 -3.64
CA LYS A 196 22.84 10.63 -4.85
C LYS A 196 21.69 11.15 -5.72
N TYR A 197 20.44 10.74 -5.46
CA TYR A 197 19.29 11.04 -6.30
C TYR A 197 18.36 12.06 -5.64
N ASN A 198 18.31 13.27 -6.22
CA ASN A 198 17.43 14.36 -5.80
C ASN A 198 16.16 14.38 -6.68
N ILE A 199 15.23 13.47 -6.40
CA ILE A 199 14.07 13.23 -7.26
C ILE A 199 12.88 14.15 -6.99
N VAL A 200 12.64 14.59 -5.75
CA VAL A 200 11.48 15.42 -5.38
C VAL A 200 11.39 16.69 -6.23
N PRO A 201 12.44 17.52 -6.35
CA PRO A 201 12.37 18.73 -7.18
C PRO A 201 12.13 18.41 -8.67
N SER A 202 12.60 17.25 -9.13
CA SER A 202 12.38 16.81 -10.51
C SER A 202 10.94 16.35 -10.75
N ILE A 203 10.32 15.72 -9.76
CA ILE A 203 8.91 15.31 -9.79
C ILE A 203 8.01 16.53 -9.73
N GLU A 204 8.25 17.44 -8.79
CA GLU A 204 7.46 18.66 -8.62
C GLU A 204 7.46 19.56 -9.85
N ARG A 205 8.62 19.73 -10.49
CA ARG A 205 8.71 20.46 -11.78
C ARG A 205 7.89 19.82 -12.89
N LYS A 206 7.74 18.48 -12.87
CA LYS A 206 6.92 17.75 -13.86
C LYS A 206 5.43 17.81 -13.53
N LEU A 207 5.07 17.79 -12.25
CA LEU A 207 3.68 17.89 -11.79
C LEU A 207 3.17 19.33 -11.75
N GLY A 208 4.06 20.33 -11.75
CA GLY A 208 3.70 21.75 -11.72
C GLY A 208 3.36 22.28 -10.31
N GLY A 209 3.67 21.52 -9.25
CA GLY A 209 3.37 21.89 -7.87
C GLY A 209 4.19 21.11 -6.85
N ALA A 210 4.23 21.60 -5.62
CA ALA A 210 4.96 20.96 -4.53
C ALA A 210 4.27 19.66 -4.09
N LEU A 211 5.06 18.64 -3.78
CA LEU A 211 4.62 17.45 -3.05
C LEU A 211 4.34 17.82 -1.60
N ALA A 212 3.66 16.93 -0.87
CA ALA A 212 3.38 17.12 0.55
C ALA A 212 4.65 17.13 1.43
N SER A 213 5.77 16.59 0.94
CA SER A 213 7.06 16.54 1.64
C SER A 213 8.21 16.22 0.69
N ASP A 214 9.41 16.69 1.02
CA ASP A 214 10.68 16.25 0.46
C ASP A 214 11.32 15.04 1.14
N HIS A 215 10.74 14.58 2.26
CA HIS A 215 11.14 13.37 2.95
C HIS A 215 10.47 12.14 2.35
N ILE A 216 11.23 11.32 1.65
CA ILE A 216 10.76 10.03 1.14
C ILE A 216 11.14 8.93 2.12
N THR A 217 10.14 8.29 2.73
CA THR A 217 10.34 7.09 3.54
C THR A 217 10.17 5.82 2.71
N VAL A 218 11.21 5.01 2.68
CA VAL A 218 11.22 3.67 2.08
C VAL A 218 11.22 2.64 3.19
N TYR A 219 10.14 1.88 3.28
CA TYR A 219 10.09 0.70 4.15
C TYR A 219 10.57 -0.51 3.35
N LEU A 220 11.70 -1.07 3.76
CA LEU A 220 12.23 -2.30 3.16
C LEU A 220 11.68 -3.50 3.93
N LEU A 221 11.05 -4.43 3.22
CA LEU A 221 10.31 -5.55 3.78
C LEU A 221 10.78 -6.88 3.21
N LEU A 222 10.58 -7.97 3.95
CA LEU A 222 10.85 -9.33 3.51
C LEU A 222 9.62 -10.04 2.94
N TYR A 223 8.41 -9.58 3.26
CA TYR A 223 7.17 -10.28 2.88
C TYR A 223 6.30 -9.54 1.86
N SER A 224 6.83 -8.48 1.22
CA SER A 224 6.05 -7.63 0.33
C SER A 224 6.02 -8.05 -1.15
N GLU A 225 6.72 -9.10 -1.59
CA GLU A 225 6.64 -9.57 -2.97
C GLU A 225 5.21 -10.05 -3.34
N PRO A 226 4.79 -9.86 -4.60
CA PRO A 226 5.50 -9.14 -5.67
C PRO A 226 5.24 -7.62 -5.68
N HIS A 227 4.69 -7.07 -4.59
CA HIS A 227 4.12 -5.73 -4.57
C HIS A 227 5.12 -4.65 -4.14
N GLY A 228 5.05 -3.51 -4.83
CA GLY A 228 5.38 -2.21 -4.25
C GLY A 228 4.07 -1.59 -3.74
N ILE A 229 4.05 -1.10 -2.50
CA ILE A 229 2.80 -0.60 -1.89
C ILE A 229 3.00 0.84 -1.47
N ARG A 230 2.24 1.76 -2.06
CA ARG A 230 2.12 3.11 -1.53
C ARG A 230 1.26 3.12 -0.28
N ILE A 231 1.69 3.92 0.69
CA ILE A 231 0.92 4.26 1.88
C ILE A 231 0.75 5.78 1.97
N THR A 232 0.16 6.27 3.06
CA THR A 232 -0.09 7.71 3.21
C THR A 232 1.20 8.53 3.30
N GLY A 233 1.18 9.77 2.80
CA GLY A 233 2.36 10.64 2.74
C GLY A 233 3.35 10.25 1.64
N ALA A 234 4.57 10.78 1.74
CA ALA A 234 5.69 10.47 0.84
C ALA A 234 6.38 9.15 1.25
N ARG A 235 5.60 8.07 1.38
CA ARG A 235 6.05 6.81 1.97
C ARG A 235 5.59 5.61 1.14
N PHE A 236 6.45 4.60 0.99
CA PHE A 236 6.11 3.36 0.30
C PHE A 236 6.86 2.15 0.85
N LEU A 237 6.33 0.97 0.53
CA LEU A 237 6.87 -0.33 0.89
C LEU A 237 7.52 -0.97 -0.33
N THR A 238 8.70 -1.57 -0.16
CA THR A 238 9.40 -2.30 -1.22
C THR A 238 10.11 -3.51 -0.65
N HIS A 239 10.28 -4.54 -1.48
CA HIS A 239 10.94 -5.75 -1.04
C HIS A 239 12.47 -5.60 -0.98
N VAL A 240 13.12 -6.25 -0.02
CA VAL A 240 14.59 -6.22 0.15
C VAL A 240 15.36 -6.81 -1.03
N SER A 241 14.78 -7.77 -1.75
CA SER A 241 15.44 -8.39 -2.91
C SER A 241 15.47 -7.48 -4.14
N TYR A 242 14.66 -6.41 -4.16
CA TYR A 242 14.50 -5.60 -5.36
C TYR A 242 15.80 -4.87 -5.71
N PRO A 243 16.22 -4.90 -6.99
CA PRO A 243 17.38 -4.14 -7.46
C PRO A 243 17.19 -2.64 -7.21
N PHE A 244 18.28 -1.93 -7.03
CA PHE A 244 18.28 -0.47 -6.81
C PHE A 244 17.40 0.28 -7.85
N GLY A 245 17.52 -0.07 -9.13
CA GLY A 245 16.75 0.58 -10.19
C GLY A 245 15.23 0.43 -10.03
N ILE A 246 14.77 -0.70 -9.48
CA ILE A 246 13.36 -0.92 -9.15
C ILE A 246 12.94 -0.07 -7.95
N VAL A 247 13.77 -0.03 -6.90
CA VAL A 247 13.50 0.81 -5.72
C VAL A 247 13.39 2.29 -6.10
N LEU A 248 14.31 2.80 -6.93
CA LEU A 248 14.27 4.18 -7.40
C LEU A 248 13.06 4.44 -8.30
N HIS A 249 12.74 3.52 -9.21
CA HIS A 249 11.55 3.62 -10.05
C HIS A 249 10.27 3.69 -9.20
N ASN A 250 10.14 2.81 -8.21
CA ASN A 250 9.02 2.80 -7.29
C ASN A 250 8.94 4.13 -6.52
N ALA A 251 10.05 4.66 -6.02
CA ALA A 251 10.03 5.96 -5.35
C ALA A 251 9.50 7.08 -6.26
N ILE A 252 9.89 7.10 -7.53
CA ILE A 252 9.37 8.09 -8.50
C ILE A 252 7.88 7.86 -8.75
N HIS A 253 7.48 6.64 -9.09
CA HIS A 253 6.11 6.26 -9.37
C HIS A 253 5.18 6.58 -8.19
N GLU A 254 5.56 6.12 -7.01
CA GLU A 254 4.78 6.31 -5.80
C GLU A 254 4.78 7.73 -5.29
N MET A 255 5.65 8.64 -5.72
CA MET A 255 5.54 10.07 -5.39
C MET A 255 4.66 10.82 -6.39
N MET A 256 4.40 10.24 -7.55
CA MET A 256 3.54 10.83 -8.57
C MET A 256 2.06 10.58 -8.34
N HIS A 257 1.62 9.71 -7.41
CA HIS A 257 0.19 9.46 -7.21
C HIS A 257 -0.55 10.47 -6.29
N PRO A 258 -1.83 10.77 -6.57
CA PRO A 258 -2.40 10.73 -7.91
C PRO A 258 -1.68 11.77 -8.80
N PRO A 259 -1.39 11.47 -10.08
CA PRO A 259 -0.65 12.40 -10.92
C PRO A 259 -1.52 13.53 -11.48
N TYR A 260 -2.80 13.52 -11.15
CA TYR A 260 -3.83 14.43 -11.64
C TYR A 260 -4.94 14.59 -10.60
N ASP A 261 -5.66 15.71 -10.68
CA ASP A 261 -6.88 15.89 -9.91
C ASP A 261 -8.02 15.12 -10.59
N ALA A 262 -8.50 14.05 -9.94
CA ALA A 262 -9.62 13.26 -10.44
C ALA A 262 -10.94 14.06 -10.51
N LYS A 263 -11.01 15.23 -9.86
CA LYS A 263 -12.17 16.14 -9.94
C LYS A 263 -12.13 17.06 -11.15
N ASP A 264 -11.01 17.12 -11.88
CA ASP A 264 -10.91 17.90 -13.11
C ASP A 264 -11.78 17.26 -14.21
N PRO A 265 -12.79 17.97 -14.73
CA PRO A 265 -13.63 17.45 -15.81
C PRO A 265 -12.84 17.03 -17.05
N ALA A 266 -11.71 17.68 -17.36
CA ALA A 266 -10.87 17.32 -18.48
C ALA A 266 -10.18 15.96 -18.28
N VAL A 267 -9.77 15.66 -17.05
CA VAL A 267 -9.22 14.35 -16.67
C VAL A 267 -10.29 13.27 -16.80
N SER A 268 -11.50 13.52 -16.28
CA SER A 268 -12.62 12.58 -16.42
C SER A 268 -12.93 12.28 -17.89
N ALA A 269 -13.05 13.32 -18.72
CA ALA A 269 -13.33 13.15 -20.14
C ALA A 269 -12.23 12.38 -20.89
N ALA A 270 -10.96 12.59 -20.52
CA ALA A 270 -9.83 11.85 -21.07
C ALA A 270 -9.87 10.36 -20.67
N ILE A 271 -10.19 10.07 -19.40
CA ILE A 271 -10.35 8.71 -18.89
C ILE A 271 -11.50 8.01 -19.62
N ASP A 272 -12.66 8.65 -19.77
CA ASP A 272 -13.82 8.08 -20.46
C ASP A 272 -13.49 7.73 -21.91
N ARG A 273 -12.70 8.60 -22.59
CA ARG A 273 -12.24 8.35 -23.95
C ARG A 273 -11.28 7.17 -24.03
N LEU A 274 -10.36 7.02 -23.08
CA LEU A 274 -9.44 5.87 -23.02
C LEU A 274 -10.19 4.58 -22.69
N ALA A 275 -11.18 4.63 -21.79
CA ALA A 275 -11.99 3.48 -21.40
C ALA A 275 -12.85 2.93 -22.56
N ALA A 276 -13.21 3.78 -23.52
CA ALA A 276 -13.91 3.38 -24.73
C ALA A 276 -13.01 2.69 -25.77
N GLU A 277 -11.68 2.75 -25.62
CA GLU A 277 -10.74 2.16 -26.57
C GLU A 277 -10.66 0.63 -26.37
N PRO A 278 -10.89 -0.21 -27.41
CA PRO A 278 -11.01 -1.65 -27.26
C PRO A 278 -9.79 -2.36 -26.65
N LEU A 279 -8.56 -1.94 -26.98
CA LEU A 279 -7.35 -2.53 -26.42
C LEU A 279 -7.19 -2.18 -24.94
N ILE A 280 -7.49 -0.95 -24.54
CA ILE A 280 -7.48 -0.54 -23.13
C ILE A 280 -8.54 -1.30 -22.35
N LYS A 281 -9.77 -1.37 -22.88
CA LYS A 281 -10.87 -2.09 -22.26
C LYS A 281 -10.56 -3.57 -22.04
N ASP A 282 -10.06 -4.27 -23.08
CA ASP A 282 -9.65 -5.68 -22.99
C ASP A 282 -8.61 -5.90 -21.87
N LYS A 283 -7.62 -5.01 -21.78
CA LYS A 283 -6.54 -5.13 -20.80
C LYS A 283 -7.04 -4.97 -19.36
N VAL A 284 -8.12 -4.25 -19.17
CA VAL A 284 -8.72 -4.01 -17.85
C VAL A 284 -9.71 -5.12 -17.49
N GLU A 285 -10.54 -5.56 -18.43
CA GLU A 285 -11.52 -6.63 -18.17
C GLU A 285 -10.86 -8.00 -17.94
N HIS A 286 -9.70 -8.25 -18.54
CA HIS A 286 -9.02 -9.55 -18.48
C HIS A 286 -7.70 -9.52 -17.69
N HIS A 287 -7.52 -8.56 -16.78
CA HIS A 287 -6.33 -8.54 -15.92
C HIS A 287 -6.39 -9.60 -14.82
N ASP A 288 -5.23 -10.03 -14.33
CA ASP A 288 -5.14 -10.84 -13.12
C ASP A 288 -5.33 -9.92 -11.92
N ALA A 289 -6.46 -10.02 -11.22
CA ALA A 289 -6.79 -9.19 -10.06
C ALA A 289 -5.84 -9.37 -8.86
N SER A 290 -4.88 -10.31 -8.94
CA SER A 290 -3.80 -10.43 -7.97
C SER A 290 -2.60 -9.51 -8.24
N PHE A 291 -2.63 -8.76 -9.35
CA PHE A 291 -1.63 -7.74 -9.75
C PHE A 291 -2.16 -6.32 -9.61
#